data_AF-A0A401GL75-F1
#
_entry.id   AF-A0A401GL75-F1
#
_cell.length_a   1.000
_cell.length_b   1.000
_cell.length_c   1.000
_cell.angle_alpha   90.00
_cell.angle_beta   90.00
_cell.angle_gamma   90.00
#
_symmetry.space_group_name_H-M   'P 1'
#
loop_
_entity.id
_entity.type
_entity.pdbx_description
1 polymer ?
#
loop_
_entity_poly.entity_id
_entity_poly.type
_entity_poly.pdbx_seq_one_letter_code
_entity_poly.pdbx_strand_id
1 'polypeptide(L)'
;MNGHSNFSILAKVEARLASATAGTQLLKMSRSLFGEDFTSAPLRNPPIETGMTDTLKRLNDIVLKTSAISQAEYIQIPDLLRRVMHLLRVYYDAKISGRKPAEFKYCDARDIHDVGLDLHRAGVYLQLSPARLRALFSAAPDIEAFLLDEEIDIGQWRLEAQEVSDSVDADPESDDDDRERVMQLEDSSGSDLAAYHMVYFVADLLVAFVLIPPVDITERRRAERAMGRLVQYSTLPMWRRALGDPLTDTLRPLYASKESLVRFAHAGGLPSLYDDWAQSSAKDGYCKKAVEMLPSRAWEHQTEASLKGVMLGLIHKLEADGEDLVATPLFARIIHEIYSRYGLEPFARGSTLSHSTILFLFLHRRIARKPDAYRTQSALLALLKKYQNVPRTTRKRHGWISLPVSGRWDCLTGLDFGCANLTCPEKDALEKLKEKRVRGVRDPEVEDQLFRWGGASKACKSCLYVSYCSRTCQKADWKRHKPQCQLHSAKDQSQVEVEI
;
A
#
# COMPACT_ATOMS: atom_id res chain seq x y z
N MET A 1 12.24 39.34 -21.29
CA MET A 1 13.02 38.42 -20.43
C MET A 1 12.26 37.16 -19.96
N ASN A 2 10.96 36.98 -20.24
CA ASN A 2 10.17 35.83 -19.74
C ASN A 2 10.32 34.50 -20.53
N GLY A 3 10.95 34.52 -21.71
CA GLY A 3 11.08 33.31 -22.56
C GLY A 3 12.07 32.27 -22.03
N HIS A 4 13.14 32.69 -21.35
CA HIS A 4 14.16 31.77 -20.82
C HIS A 4 13.69 30.99 -19.58
N SER A 5 12.78 31.54 -18.75
CA SER A 5 12.30 30.82 -17.56
C SER A 5 11.32 29.70 -17.90
N ASN A 6 10.46 29.88 -18.91
CA ASN A 6 9.45 28.88 -19.29
C ASN A 6 10.08 27.64 -19.95
N PHE A 7 11.14 27.82 -20.74
CA PHE A 7 11.89 26.70 -21.33
C PHE A 7 12.57 25.85 -20.23
N SER A 8 13.05 26.51 -19.16
CA SER A 8 13.59 25.81 -17.98
C SER A 8 12.51 25.04 -17.21
N ILE A 9 11.27 25.54 -17.13
CA ILE A 9 10.18 24.84 -16.43
C ILE A 9 9.77 23.57 -17.18
N LEU A 10 9.57 23.63 -18.50
CA LEU A 10 9.19 22.45 -19.29
C LEU A 10 10.25 21.34 -19.18
N ALA A 11 11.54 21.67 -19.24
CA ALA A 11 12.60 20.68 -19.04
C ALA A 11 12.54 20.02 -17.64
N LYS A 12 12.20 20.78 -16.60
CA LYS A 12 12.00 20.24 -15.24
C LYS A 12 10.74 19.38 -15.15
N VAL A 13 9.67 19.73 -15.86
CA VAL A 13 8.46 18.90 -15.96
C VAL A 13 8.82 17.55 -16.57
N GLU A 14 9.48 17.52 -17.73
CA GLU A 14 9.89 16.25 -18.37
C GLU A 14 10.78 15.41 -17.46
N ALA A 15 11.73 16.03 -16.74
CA ALA A 15 12.58 15.33 -15.79
C ALA A 15 11.80 14.72 -14.60
N ARG A 16 10.72 15.37 -14.15
CA ARG A 16 9.84 14.86 -13.09
C ARG A 16 8.97 13.71 -13.59
N LEU A 17 8.48 13.80 -14.82
CA LEU A 17 7.61 12.80 -15.46
C LEU A 17 8.35 11.55 -15.93
N ALA A 18 9.67 11.58 -16.06
CA ALA A 18 10.45 10.49 -16.66
C ALA A 18 10.13 9.09 -16.11
N SER A 19 9.85 8.97 -14.80
CA SER A 19 9.46 7.69 -14.17
C SER A 19 8.07 7.23 -14.62
N ALA A 20 7.07 8.11 -14.51
CA ALA A 20 5.70 7.83 -14.93
C ALA A 20 5.61 7.51 -16.44
N THR A 21 6.38 8.23 -17.26
CA THR A 21 6.50 7.97 -18.70
C THR A 21 7.09 6.59 -18.96
N ALA A 22 8.17 6.22 -18.27
CA ALA A 22 8.77 4.89 -18.42
C ALA A 22 7.81 3.76 -18.02
N GLY A 23 7.10 3.91 -16.89
CA GLY A 23 6.08 2.95 -16.45
C GLY A 23 4.95 2.80 -17.46
N THR A 24 4.45 3.92 -18.01
CA THR A 24 3.42 3.91 -19.04
C THR A 24 3.89 3.22 -20.33
N GLN A 25 5.14 3.45 -20.76
CA GLN A 25 5.69 2.76 -21.94
C GLN A 25 5.83 1.25 -21.72
N LEU A 26 6.27 0.81 -20.54
CA LEU A 26 6.32 -0.62 -20.20
C LEU A 26 4.93 -1.26 -20.24
N LEU A 27 3.91 -0.55 -19.76
CA LEU A 27 2.53 -1.02 -19.82
C LEU A 27 2.05 -1.17 -21.28
N LYS A 28 2.34 -0.18 -22.14
CA LYS A 28 2.03 -0.26 -23.57
C LYS A 28 2.73 -1.44 -24.25
N MET A 29 4.00 -1.67 -23.93
CA MET A 29 4.75 -2.82 -24.45
C MET A 29 4.11 -4.14 -24.01
N SER A 30 3.76 -4.28 -22.73
CA SER A 30 3.07 -5.47 -22.22
C SER A 30 1.77 -5.73 -22.97
N ARG A 31 0.93 -4.69 -23.14
CA ARG A 31 -0.34 -4.81 -23.87
C ARG A 31 -0.16 -5.15 -25.35
N SER A 32 0.89 -4.65 -26.01
CA SER A 32 1.19 -5.03 -27.39
C SER A 32 1.54 -6.51 -27.55
N LEU A 33 2.06 -7.14 -26.48
CA LEU A 33 2.43 -8.56 -26.47
C LEU A 33 1.24 -9.48 -26.11
N PHE A 34 0.35 -9.03 -25.23
CA PHE A 34 -0.74 -9.85 -24.69
C PHE A 34 -2.14 -9.49 -25.23
N GLY A 35 -2.26 -8.41 -26.00
CA GLY A 35 -3.54 -7.90 -26.54
C GLY A 35 -4.20 -6.86 -25.63
N GLU A 36 -5.14 -6.08 -26.20
CA GLU A 36 -6.05 -5.22 -25.44
C GLU A 36 -7.47 -5.78 -25.49
N ASP A 37 -8.08 -6.03 -24.33
CA ASP A 37 -9.46 -6.52 -24.26
C ASP A 37 -10.51 -5.41 -24.44
N PHE A 38 -10.14 -4.14 -24.24
CA PHE A 38 -11.06 -3.00 -24.30
C PHE A 38 -10.39 -1.75 -24.86
N THR A 39 -11.03 -1.14 -25.87
CA THR A 39 -10.54 0.02 -26.61
C THR A 39 -11.45 1.24 -26.46
N SER A 40 -10.83 2.43 -26.44
CA SER A 40 -11.49 3.74 -26.51
C SER A 40 -12.38 3.90 -27.75
N ALA A 41 -13.25 4.90 -27.74
CA ALA A 41 -13.97 5.27 -28.95
C ALA A 41 -12.99 5.73 -30.05
N PRO A 42 -13.32 5.49 -31.34
CA PRO A 42 -12.44 5.89 -32.44
C PRO A 42 -12.15 7.40 -32.41
N LEU A 43 -10.87 7.74 -32.37
CA LEU A 43 -10.41 9.12 -32.48
C LEU A 43 -10.83 9.71 -33.83
N ARG A 44 -11.46 10.89 -33.82
CA ARG A 44 -11.84 11.63 -35.03
C ARG A 44 -10.83 12.71 -35.37
N ASN A 45 -10.82 13.13 -36.65
CA ASN A 45 -10.05 14.26 -37.11
C ASN A 45 -11.00 15.25 -37.85
N PRO A 46 -11.34 16.41 -37.26
CA PRO A 46 -10.91 16.89 -35.94
C PRO A 46 -11.49 16.07 -34.76
N PRO A 47 -10.89 16.16 -33.56
CA PRO A 47 -11.44 15.55 -32.34
C PRO A 47 -12.88 16.00 -32.08
N ILE A 48 -13.65 15.17 -31.37
CA ILE A 48 -15.04 15.52 -31.05
C ILE A 48 -15.03 16.66 -30.04
N GLU A 49 -15.79 17.73 -30.30
CA GLU A 49 -15.96 18.83 -29.34
C GLU A 49 -16.46 18.29 -28.00
N THR A 50 -15.80 18.69 -26.90
CA THR A 50 -16.04 18.14 -25.54
C THR A 50 -15.72 16.65 -25.36
N GLY A 51 -15.09 16.02 -26.36
CA GLY A 51 -14.48 14.69 -26.25
C GLY A 51 -13.24 14.72 -25.36
N MET A 52 -12.76 13.55 -24.95
CA MET A 52 -11.60 13.41 -24.07
C MET A 52 -10.38 14.11 -24.67
N THR A 53 -10.12 13.85 -25.95
CA THR A 53 -8.98 14.43 -26.66
C THR A 53 -9.07 15.96 -26.78
N ASP A 54 -10.25 16.49 -27.15
CA ASP A 54 -10.47 17.94 -27.24
C ASP A 54 -10.31 18.63 -25.87
N THR A 55 -10.91 18.04 -24.84
CA THR A 55 -10.90 18.57 -23.47
C THR A 55 -9.48 18.64 -22.91
N LEU A 56 -8.71 17.55 -23.04
CA LEU A 56 -7.31 17.51 -22.60
C LEU A 56 -6.43 18.47 -23.39
N LYS A 57 -6.63 18.56 -24.71
CA LYS A 57 -5.90 19.51 -25.55
C LYS A 57 -6.15 20.94 -25.09
N ARG A 58 -7.41 21.34 -24.88
CA ARG A 58 -7.77 22.68 -24.39
C ARG A 58 -7.17 22.96 -23.01
N LEU A 59 -7.23 21.99 -22.10
CA LEU A 59 -6.60 22.11 -20.78
C LEU A 59 -5.10 22.38 -20.89
N ASN A 60 -4.39 21.58 -21.70
CA ASN A 60 -2.96 21.73 -21.92
C ASN A 60 -2.60 23.03 -22.65
N ASP A 61 -3.39 23.44 -23.65
CA ASP A 61 -3.19 24.69 -24.39
C ASP A 61 -3.30 25.91 -23.47
N ILE A 62 -4.12 25.84 -22.41
CA ILE A 62 -4.21 26.88 -21.38
C ILE A 62 -3.05 26.76 -20.38
N VAL A 63 -2.89 25.58 -19.74
CA VAL A 63 -1.97 25.40 -18.62
C VAL A 63 -0.50 25.51 -19.04
N LEU A 64 -0.15 24.98 -20.22
CA LEU A 64 1.22 24.94 -20.73
C LEU A 64 1.54 26.13 -21.66
N LYS A 65 0.60 27.06 -21.84
CA LYS A 65 0.77 28.25 -22.71
C LYS A 65 2.03 29.04 -22.33
N THR A 66 2.91 29.32 -23.27
CA THR A 66 4.15 30.07 -22.99
C THR A 66 3.93 31.59 -22.90
N SER A 67 2.86 32.10 -23.50
CA SER A 67 2.45 33.51 -23.45
C SER A 67 1.53 33.80 -22.26
N ALA A 68 1.08 35.06 -22.15
CA ALA A 68 0.12 35.45 -21.13
C ALA A 68 -1.21 34.69 -21.30
N ILE A 69 -1.78 34.24 -20.18
CA ILE A 69 -3.08 33.58 -20.12
C ILE A 69 -4.10 34.62 -19.67
N SER A 70 -5.20 34.70 -20.40
CA SER A 70 -6.32 35.58 -20.04
C SER A 70 -7.15 34.99 -18.90
N GLN A 71 -7.85 35.85 -18.17
CA GLN A 71 -8.77 35.40 -17.11
C GLN A 71 -9.86 34.45 -17.65
N ALA A 72 -10.38 34.72 -18.85
CA ALA A 72 -11.38 33.89 -19.52
C ALA A 72 -10.86 32.48 -19.88
N GLU A 73 -9.56 32.33 -20.11
CA GLU A 73 -8.94 31.00 -20.29
C GLU A 73 -8.87 30.24 -18.97
N TYR A 74 -8.45 30.88 -17.88
CA TYR A 74 -8.39 30.21 -16.56
C TYR A 74 -9.76 29.73 -16.07
N ILE A 75 -10.82 30.51 -16.30
CA ILE A 75 -12.18 30.18 -15.87
C ILE A 75 -12.67 28.85 -16.46
N GLN A 76 -12.13 28.41 -17.61
CA GLN A 76 -12.53 27.15 -18.24
C GLN A 76 -11.94 25.90 -17.55
N ILE A 77 -10.84 26.04 -16.79
CA ILE A 77 -10.09 24.88 -16.27
C ILE A 77 -10.93 23.96 -15.37
N PRO A 78 -11.69 24.45 -14.38
CA PRO A 78 -12.52 23.58 -13.53
C PRO A 78 -13.50 22.71 -14.33
N ASP A 79 -14.20 23.29 -15.30
CA ASP A 79 -15.16 22.57 -16.14
C ASP A 79 -14.48 21.55 -17.06
N LEU A 80 -13.30 21.88 -17.61
CA LEU A 80 -12.51 20.94 -18.39
C LEU A 80 -12.08 19.74 -17.53
N LEU A 81 -11.65 19.96 -16.29
CA LEU A 81 -11.25 18.89 -15.36
C LEU A 81 -12.44 17.99 -14.97
N ARG A 82 -13.59 18.58 -14.64
CA ARG A 82 -14.81 17.82 -14.36
C ARG A 82 -15.26 17.03 -15.58
N ARG A 83 -15.11 17.58 -16.79
CA ARG A 83 -15.40 16.85 -18.03
C ARG A 83 -14.46 15.66 -18.24
N VAL A 84 -13.16 15.81 -17.98
CA VAL A 84 -12.21 14.68 -18.03
C VAL A 84 -12.59 13.61 -17.01
N MET A 85 -12.88 14.00 -15.76
CA MET A 85 -13.32 13.08 -14.70
C MET A 85 -14.57 12.29 -15.10
N HIS A 86 -15.57 12.98 -15.64
CA HIS A 86 -16.80 12.34 -16.16
C HIS A 86 -16.51 11.36 -17.29
N LEU A 87 -15.69 11.74 -18.28
CA LEU A 87 -15.36 10.87 -19.40
C LEU A 87 -14.52 9.65 -19.00
N LEU A 88 -13.68 9.78 -17.97
CA LEU A 88 -12.97 8.64 -17.37
C LEU A 88 -13.96 7.67 -16.72
N ARG A 89 -14.93 8.18 -15.95
CA ARG A 89 -16.00 7.36 -15.35
C ARG A 89 -16.79 6.60 -16.42
N VAL A 90 -17.25 7.30 -17.47
CA VAL A 90 -17.96 6.69 -18.61
C VAL A 90 -17.12 5.58 -19.27
N TYR A 91 -15.82 5.80 -19.45
CA TYR A 91 -14.92 4.80 -20.03
C TYR A 91 -14.78 3.56 -19.13
N TYR A 92 -14.50 3.75 -17.84
CA TYR A 92 -14.25 2.63 -16.92
C TYR A 92 -15.54 1.87 -16.58
N ASP A 93 -16.70 2.52 -16.51
CA ASP A 93 -17.99 1.82 -16.44
C ASP A 93 -18.23 0.96 -17.66
N ALA A 94 -17.93 1.47 -18.86
CA ALA A 94 -18.08 0.69 -20.08
C ALA A 94 -17.09 -0.49 -20.14
N LYS A 95 -15.86 -0.29 -19.64
CA LYS A 95 -14.84 -1.34 -19.54
C LYS A 95 -15.27 -2.47 -18.61
N ILE A 96 -15.78 -2.14 -17.43
CA ILE A 96 -16.14 -3.12 -16.40
C ILE A 96 -17.47 -3.80 -16.73
N SER A 97 -18.48 -3.04 -17.16
CA SER A 97 -19.81 -3.59 -17.47
C SER A 97 -19.90 -4.24 -18.86
N GLY A 98 -18.94 -4.01 -19.74
CA GLY A 98 -18.99 -4.38 -21.16
C GLY A 98 -20.01 -3.59 -21.98
N ARG A 99 -20.74 -2.63 -21.38
CA ARG A 99 -21.79 -1.86 -22.05
C ARG A 99 -21.29 -0.46 -22.38
N LYS A 100 -21.29 -0.10 -23.67
CA LYS A 100 -20.89 1.25 -24.13
C LYS A 100 -22.12 2.18 -24.14
N PRO A 101 -22.29 3.10 -23.18
CA PRO A 101 -23.39 4.06 -23.21
C PRO A 101 -23.24 5.04 -24.38
N ALA A 102 -24.29 5.82 -24.67
CA ALA A 102 -24.28 6.80 -25.77
C ALA A 102 -23.14 7.82 -25.66
N GLU A 103 -22.75 8.16 -24.43
CA GLU A 103 -21.63 9.08 -24.16
C GLU A 103 -20.25 8.47 -24.41
N PHE A 104 -20.13 7.14 -24.52
CA PHE A 104 -18.85 6.49 -24.78
C PHE A 104 -18.17 7.01 -26.05
N LYS A 105 -18.94 7.52 -27.02
CA LYS A 105 -18.41 8.15 -28.24
C LYS A 105 -17.47 9.34 -27.96
N TYR A 106 -17.54 9.96 -26.79
CA TYR A 106 -16.68 11.07 -26.36
C TYR A 106 -15.41 10.59 -25.65
N CYS A 107 -15.29 9.30 -25.29
CA CYS A 107 -14.08 8.70 -24.73
C CYS A 107 -13.07 8.40 -25.86
N ASP A 108 -12.71 9.43 -26.63
CA ASP A 108 -11.96 9.33 -27.89
C ASP A 108 -10.44 9.48 -27.74
N ALA A 109 -9.90 9.20 -26.54
CA ALA A 109 -8.46 9.21 -26.31
C ALA A 109 -7.77 8.09 -27.08
N ARG A 110 -6.67 8.42 -27.78
CA ARG A 110 -5.86 7.44 -28.54
C ARG A 110 -5.41 6.28 -27.65
N ASP A 111 -4.99 6.59 -26.43
CA ASP A 111 -4.66 5.64 -25.39
C ASP A 111 -5.13 6.24 -24.06
N ILE A 112 -5.95 5.49 -23.32
CA ILE A 112 -6.49 5.97 -22.05
C ILE A 112 -5.37 6.23 -21.01
N HIS A 113 -4.22 5.56 -21.14
CA HIS A 113 -3.09 5.74 -20.23
C HIS A 113 -2.35 7.06 -20.42
N ASP A 114 -2.46 7.67 -21.60
CA ASP A 114 -1.88 9.00 -21.85
C ASP A 114 -2.67 10.11 -21.14
N VAL A 115 -3.94 9.88 -20.81
CA VAL A 115 -4.77 10.84 -20.07
C VAL A 115 -4.16 11.19 -18.72
N GLY A 116 -3.77 10.18 -17.92
CA GLY A 116 -3.11 10.38 -16.64
C GLY A 116 -1.78 11.13 -16.78
N LEU A 117 -0.98 10.81 -17.81
CA LEU A 117 0.30 11.51 -18.05
C LEU A 117 0.11 12.98 -18.46
N ASP A 118 -0.88 13.28 -19.31
CA ASP A 118 -1.20 14.65 -19.71
C ASP A 118 -1.68 15.47 -18.50
N LEU A 119 -2.51 14.88 -17.65
CA LEU A 119 -2.93 15.46 -16.38
C LEU A 119 -1.74 15.69 -15.43
N HIS A 120 -0.84 14.71 -15.30
CA HIS A 120 0.39 14.84 -14.50
C HIS A 120 1.27 15.98 -15.02
N ARG A 121 1.42 16.10 -16.34
CA ARG A 121 2.20 17.17 -16.96
C ARG A 121 1.65 18.55 -16.64
N ALA A 122 0.33 18.73 -16.75
CA ALA A 122 -0.33 19.98 -16.39
C ALA A 122 -0.18 20.29 -14.88
N GLY A 123 -0.36 19.29 -14.02
CA GLY A 123 -0.20 19.41 -12.56
C GLY A 123 1.21 19.82 -12.15
N VAL A 124 2.24 19.09 -12.62
CA VAL A 124 3.65 19.40 -12.35
C VAL A 124 4.05 20.78 -12.90
N TYR A 125 3.54 21.19 -14.06
CA TYR A 125 3.83 22.52 -14.61
C TYR A 125 3.34 23.63 -13.67
N LEU A 126 2.11 23.51 -13.15
CA LEU A 126 1.54 24.44 -12.18
C LEU A 126 2.29 24.41 -10.84
N GLN A 127 2.67 23.21 -10.37
CA GLN A 127 3.50 23.04 -9.17
C GLN A 127 4.84 23.78 -9.28
N LEU A 128 5.48 23.74 -10.45
CA LEU A 128 6.75 24.43 -10.71
C LEU A 128 6.58 25.92 -11.07
N SER A 129 5.35 26.41 -11.16
CA SER A 129 5.03 27.79 -11.57
C SER A 129 4.12 28.50 -10.54
N PRO A 130 4.61 28.84 -9.33
CA PRO A 130 3.78 29.42 -8.26
C PRO A 130 2.97 30.65 -8.67
N ALA A 131 3.55 31.53 -9.50
CA ALA A 131 2.84 32.71 -10.02
C ALA A 131 1.64 32.33 -10.89
N ARG A 132 1.78 31.29 -11.71
CA ARG A 132 0.70 30.78 -12.57
C ARG A 132 -0.38 30.08 -11.75
N LEU A 133 0.01 29.27 -10.76
CA LEU A 133 -0.92 28.64 -9.85
C LEU A 133 -1.76 29.69 -9.11
N ARG A 134 -1.13 30.74 -8.57
CA ARG A 134 -1.86 31.86 -7.92
C ARG A 134 -2.78 32.59 -8.89
N ALA A 135 -2.34 32.83 -10.13
CA ALA A 135 -3.18 33.46 -11.15
C ALA A 135 -4.42 32.62 -11.49
N LEU A 136 -4.27 31.30 -11.61
CA LEU A 136 -5.39 30.37 -11.77
C LEU A 136 -6.40 30.50 -10.63
N PHE A 137 -5.95 30.44 -9.38
CA PHE A 137 -6.84 30.55 -8.21
C PHE A 137 -7.52 31.91 -8.08
N SER A 138 -6.84 32.98 -8.48
CA SER A 138 -7.43 34.31 -8.51
C SER A 138 -8.49 34.45 -9.61
N ALA A 139 -8.28 33.81 -10.76
CA ALA A 139 -9.16 33.91 -11.92
C ALA A 139 -10.36 32.95 -11.85
N ALA A 140 -10.16 31.76 -11.29
CA ALA A 140 -11.12 30.66 -11.25
C ALA A 140 -11.18 30.06 -9.84
N PRO A 141 -11.79 30.74 -8.85
CA PRO A 141 -11.80 30.29 -7.45
C PRO A 141 -12.48 28.93 -7.25
N ASP A 142 -13.38 28.55 -8.17
CA ASP A 142 -14.04 27.24 -8.21
C ASP A 142 -13.07 26.05 -8.29
N ILE A 143 -11.83 26.27 -8.78
CA ILE A 143 -10.79 25.23 -8.76
C ILE A 143 -10.44 24.77 -7.34
N GLU A 144 -10.62 25.64 -6.33
CA GLU A 144 -10.38 25.27 -4.94
C GLU A 144 -11.41 24.23 -4.47
N ALA A 145 -12.68 24.43 -4.82
CA ALA A 145 -13.75 23.48 -4.50
C ALA A 145 -13.50 22.13 -5.17
N PHE A 146 -13.14 22.14 -6.46
CA PHE A 146 -12.77 20.92 -7.18
C PHE A 146 -11.63 20.13 -6.50
N LEU A 147 -10.59 20.82 -6.00
CA LEU A 147 -9.43 20.13 -5.41
C LEU A 147 -9.59 19.77 -3.93
N LEU A 148 -10.35 20.54 -3.16
CA LEU A 148 -10.41 20.40 -1.70
C LEU A 148 -11.76 19.98 -1.14
N ASP A 149 -12.84 20.17 -1.88
CA ASP A 149 -14.21 19.88 -1.45
C ASP A 149 -14.82 18.70 -2.22
N GLU A 150 -14.56 18.58 -3.52
CA GLU A 150 -15.05 17.45 -4.32
C GLU A 150 -14.18 16.20 -4.09
N GLU A 151 -14.81 15.04 -3.92
CA GLU A 151 -14.09 13.76 -3.82
C GLU A 151 -13.72 13.21 -5.20
N ILE A 152 -12.53 12.60 -5.29
CA ILE A 152 -12.17 11.88 -6.52
C ILE A 152 -13.06 10.65 -6.60
N ASP A 153 -13.74 10.48 -7.73
CA ASP A 153 -14.59 9.31 -7.99
C ASP A 153 -13.74 8.03 -8.14
N ILE A 154 -13.74 7.20 -7.09
CA ILE A 154 -13.08 5.89 -7.08
C ILE A 154 -13.93 4.78 -7.70
N GLY A 155 -15.18 5.07 -8.07
CA GLY A 155 -16.08 4.12 -8.71
C GLY A 155 -16.81 3.19 -7.74
N GLN A 156 -18.06 2.88 -8.09
CA GLN A 156 -18.92 1.98 -7.31
C GLN A 156 -18.32 0.59 -7.11
N TRP A 157 -17.61 0.06 -8.11
CA TRP A 157 -17.03 -1.29 -8.04
C TRP A 157 -15.95 -1.41 -6.98
N ARG A 158 -15.17 -0.34 -6.76
CA ARG A 158 -14.17 -0.30 -5.68
C ARG A 158 -14.83 -0.15 -4.31
N LEU A 159 -15.90 0.64 -4.24
CA LEU A 159 -16.70 0.78 -3.01
C LEU A 159 -17.34 -0.55 -2.60
N GLU A 160 -17.95 -1.27 -3.54
CA GLU A 160 -18.53 -2.60 -3.32
C GLU A 160 -17.47 -3.62 -2.90
N ALA A 161 -16.32 -3.65 -3.59
CA ALA A 161 -15.21 -4.53 -3.21
C ALA A 161 -14.69 -4.24 -1.79
N GLN A 162 -14.59 -2.95 -1.42
CA GLN A 162 -14.21 -2.54 -0.07
C GLN A 162 -15.24 -2.96 0.97
N GLU A 163 -16.54 -2.77 0.71
CA GLU A 163 -17.62 -3.15 1.62
C GLU A 163 -17.64 -4.66 1.87
N VAL A 164 -17.47 -5.47 0.82
CA VAL A 164 -17.38 -6.93 0.95
C VAL A 164 -16.12 -7.34 1.70
N SER A 165 -14.96 -6.73 1.41
CA SER A 165 -13.71 -6.95 2.15
C SER A 165 -13.87 -6.65 3.64
N ASP A 166 -14.44 -5.49 3.99
CA ASP A 166 -14.67 -5.09 5.38
C ASP A 166 -15.65 -6.04 6.09
N SER A 167 -16.69 -6.50 5.40
CA SER A 167 -17.64 -7.49 5.93
C SER A 167 -16.97 -8.84 6.19
N VAL A 168 -16.08 -9.29 5.31
CA VAL A 168 -15.35 -10.56 5.44
C VAL A 168 -14.31 -10.49 6.56
N ASP A 169 -13.62 -9.36 6.69
CA ASP A 169 -12.65 -9.13 7.77
C ASP A 169 -13.33 -9.03 9.15
N ALA A 170 -14.56 -8.49 9.20
CA ALA A 170 -15.35 -8.39 10.42
C ALA A 170 -16.01 -9.72 10.84
N ASP A 171 -16.18 -10.67 9.92
CA ASP A 171 -16.82 -11.95 10.20
C ASP A 171 -15.83 -13.00 10.75
N PRO A 172 -15.92 -13.39 12.03
CA PRO A 172 -15.03 -14.42 12.59
C PRO A 172 -15.24 -15.82 12.00
N GLU A 173 -16.31 -16.03 11.25
CA GLU A 173 -16.68 -17.30 10.60
C GLU A 173 -16.51 -17.29 9.09
N SER A 174 -16.06 -16.19 8.49
CA SER A 174 -15.72 -16.11 7.05
C SER A 174 -14.86 -17.30 6.63
N ASP A 175 -15.08 -17.85 5.45
CA ASP A 175 -14.34 -19.01 4.92
C ASP A 175 -13.54 -18.68 3.66
N ASP A 176 -12.96 -19.72 3.07
CA ASP A 176 -12.15 -19.64 1.85
C ASP A 176 -12.98 -19.09 0.67
N ASP A 177 -14.27 -19.43 0.57
CA ASP A 177 -15.16 -18.96 -0.51
C ASP A 177 -15.47 -17.46 -0.36
N ASP A 178 -15.74 -17.00 0.87
CA ASP A 178 -15.91 -15.58 1.18
C ASP A 178 -14.66 -14.76 0.78
N ARG A 179 -13.45 -15.29 1.05
CA ARG A 179 -12.18 -14.66 0.68
C ARG A 179 -11.89 -14.70 -0.80
N GLU A 180 -12.20 -15.81 -1.45
CA GLU A 180 -12.08 -15.93 -2.91
C GLU A 180 -12.98 -14.91 -3.60
N ARG A 181 -14.21 -14.72 -3.11
CA ARG A 181 -15.10 -13.67 -3.60
C ARG A 181 -14.52 -12.27 -3.43
N VAL A 182 -13.89 -11.97 -2.29
CA VAL A 182 -13.20 -10.68 -2.09
C VAL A 182 -12.09 -10.51 -3.13
N MET A 183 -11.22 -11.52 -3.31
CA MET A 183 -10.14 -11.46 -4.29
C MET A 183 -10.67 -11.24 -5.72
N GLN A 184 -11.73 -11.94 -6.12
CA GLN A 184 -12.34 -11.78 -7.44
C GLN A 184 -12.92 -10.36 -7.64
N LEU A 185 -13.55 -9.78 -6.61
CA LEU A 185 -14.06 -8.41 -6.64
C LEU A 185 -12.93 -7.38 -6.65
N GLU A 186 -11.86 -7.61 -5.91
CA GLU A 186 -10.66 -6.76 -5.91
C GLU A 186 -9.96 -6.76 -7.26
N ASP A 187 -9.78 -7.93 -7.88
CA ASP A 187 -9.20 -8.04 -9.23
C ASP A 187 -10.07 -7.34 -10.28
N SER A 188 -11.39 -7.53 -10.20
CA SER A 188 -12.34 -6.90 -11.12
C SER A 188 -12.40 -5.38 -10.95
N SER A 189 -12.50 -4.90 -9.70
CA SER A 189 -12.52 -3.47 -9.37
C SER A 189 -11.16 -2.80 -9.59
N GLY A 190 -10.06 -3.57 -9.53
CA GLY A 190 -8.72 -3.12 -9.89
C GLY A 190 -8.60 -2.61 -11.33
N SER A 191 -9.50 -3.05 -12.22
CA SER A 191 -9.60 -2.55 -13.59
C SER A 191 -10.22 -1.16 -13.70
N ASP A 192 -10.86 -0.64 -12.65
CA ASP A 192 -11.36 0.72 -12.54
C ASP A 192 -10.22 1.68 -12.21
N LEU A 193 -9.77 2.46 -13.19
CA LEU A 193 -8.64 3.38 -13.03
C LEU A 193 -9.06 4.84 -13.25
N ALA A 194 -10.34 5.18 -13.10
CA ALA A 194 -10.79 6.57 -13.26
C ALA A 194 -10.08 7.52 -12.26
N ALA A 195 -10.14 7.18 -10.97
CA ALA A 195 -9.42 7.90 -9.91
C ALA A 195 -7.90 7.90 -10.09
N TYR A 196 -7.35 6.76 -10.54
CA TYR A 196 -5.92 6.58 -10.81
C TYR A 196 -5.38 7.61 -11.81
N HIS A 197 -6.15 7.96 -12.85
CA HIS A 197 -5.74 9.01 -13.79
C HIS A 197 -5.90 10.41 -13.20
N MET A 198 -7.01 10.67 -12.52
CA MET A 198 -7.31 12.00 -11.97
C MET A 198 -6.37 12.42 -10.85
N VAL A 199 -5.86 11.47 -10.05
CA VAL A 199 -5.01 11.78 -8.91
C VAL A 199 -3.71 12.47 -9.32
N TYR A 200 -3.20 12.22 -10.54
CA TYR A 200 -2.01 12.90 -11.02
C TYR A 200 -2.14 14.42 -10.92
N PHE A 201 -3.20 14.99 -11.51
CA PHE A 201 -3.42 16.43 -11.46
C PHE A 201 -3.79 16.90 -10.05
N VAL A 202 -4.71 16.19 -9.38
CA VAL A 202 -5.21 16.62 -8.07
C VAL A 202 -4.08 16.63 -7.04
N ALA A 203 -3.37 15.51 -6.88
CA ALA A 203 -2.32 15.40 -5.87
C ALA A 203 -1.10 16.28 -6.20
N ASP A 204 -0.75 16.50 -7.47
CA ASP A 204 0.31 17.47 -7.82
C ASP A 204 0.02 18.87 -7.29
N LEU A 205 -1.24 19.33 -7.41
CA LEU A 205 -1.66 20.63 -6.92
C LEU A 205 -1.78 20.67 -5.40
N LEU A 206 -2.26 19.59 -4.77
CA LEU A 206 -2.25 19.49 -3.31
C LEU A 206 -0.82 19.58 -2.77
N VAL A 207 0.13 18.87 -3.39
CA VAL A 207 1.56 18.94 -3.05
C VAL A 207 2.11 20.35 -3.30
N ALA A 208 1.67 21.03 -4.36
CA ALA A 208 2.04 22.40 -4.62
C ALA A 208 1.60 23.34 -3.48
N PHE A 209 0.37 23.22 -2.96
CA PHE A 209 -0.09 24.03 -1.82
C PHE A 209 0.73 23.79 -0.56
N VAL A 210 1.19 22.55 -0.33
CA VAL A 210 1.99 22.21 0.84
C VAL A 210 3.41 22.78 0.75
N LEU A 211 4.00 22.77 -0.45
CA LEU A 211 5.39 23.15 -0.69
C LEU A 211 5.61 24.62 -0.97
N ILE A 212 4.64 25.30 -1.60
CA ILE A 212 4.74 26.72 -1.90
C ILE A 212 4.47 27.51 -0.61
N PRO A 213 5.38 28.38 -0.16
CA PRO A 213 5.15 29.17 1.05
C PRO A 213 3.89 30.05 0.91
N PRO A 214 2.94 29.95 1.87
CA PRO A 214 1.72 30.73 1.82
C PRO A 214 2.01 32.21 2.07
N VAL A 215 1.40 33.11 1.28
CA VAL A 215 1.56 34.57 1.46
C VAL A 215 0.49 35.20 2.35
N ASP A 216 -0.62 34.51 2.57
CA ASP A 216 -1.73 34.99 3.39
C ASP A 216 -2.41 33.85 4.17
N ILE A 217 -3.43 34.21 4.97
CA ILE A 217 -4.19 33.26 5.82
C ILE A 217 -4.98 32.27 4.96
N THR A 218 -5.46 32.68 3.79
CA THR A 218 -6.23 31.83 2.86
C THR A 218 -5.34 30.75 2.27
N GLU A 219 -4.15 31.09 1.77
CA GLU A 219 -3.16 30.12 1.29
C GLU A 219 -2.69 29.18 2.40
N ARG A 220 -2.55 29.69 3.64
CA ARG A 220 -2.20 28.84 4.78
C ARG A 220 -3.28 27.80 5.07
N ARG A 221 -4.55 28.21 5.13
CA ARG A 221 -5.69 27.30 5.30
C ARG A 221 -5.76 26.29 4.16
N ARG A 222 -5.51 26.72 2.92
CA ARG A 222 -5.45 25.85 1.74
C ARG A 222 -4.37 24.78 1.89
N ALA A 223 -3.17 25.17 2.33
CA ALA A 223 -2.05 24.25 2.55
C ALA A 223 -2.36 23.21 3.66
N GLU A 224 -3.00 23.63 4.75
CA GLU A 224 -3.42 22.73 5.83
C GLU A 224 -4.46 21.70 5.37
N ARG A 225 -5.49 22.15 4.64
CA ARG A 225 -6.49 21.26 4.03
C ARG A 225 -5.88 20.29 3.02
N ALA A 226 -4.96 20.79 2.19
CA ALA A 226 -4.26 19.96 1.21
C ALA A 226 -3.40 18.88 1.87
N MET A 227 -2.68 19.23 2.95
CA MET A 227 -1.94 18.27 3.76
C MET A 227 -2.88 17.18 4.32
N GLY A 228 -4.03 17.57 4.86
CA GLY A 228 -5.04 16.62 5.37
C GLY A 228 -5.53 15.64 4.30
N ARG A 229 -5.85 16.12 3.09
CA ARG A 229 -6.26 15.25 1.97
C ARG A 229 -5.13 14.33 1.51
N LEU A 230 -3.90 14.81 1.42
CA LEU A 230 -2.76 13.97 1.05
C LEU A 230 -2.53 12.85 2.07
N VAL A 231 -2.64 13.14 3.36
CA VAL A 231 -2.57 12.12 4.41
C VAL A 231 -3.73 11.12 4.26
N GLN A 232 -4.96 11.60 4.06
CA GLN A 232 -6.12 10.73 3.85
C GLN A 232 -5.91 9.79 2.66
N TYR A 233 -5.55 10.33 1.49
CA TYR A 233 -5.36 9.57 0.26
C TYR A 233 -4.24 8.53 0.37
N SER A 234 -3.20 8.85 1.14
CA SER A 234 -1.98 8.05 1.18
C SER A 234 -1.92 7.05 2.34
N THR A 235 -2.79 7.19 3.34
CA THR A 235 -2.77 6.32 4.54
C THR A 235 -4.03 5.49 4.74
N LEU A 236 -5.15 5.85 4.10
CA LEU A 236 -6.36 5.03 4.15
C LEU A 236 -6.32 3.93 3.07
N PRO A 237 -6.53 2.65 3.41
CA PRO A 237 -6.39 1.53 2.47
C PRO A 237 -7.20 1.68 1.18
N MET A 238 -8.47 2.10 1.27
CA MET A 238 -9.35 2.28 0.11
C MET A 238 -8.75 3.26 -0.92
N TRP A 239 -8.38 4.46 -0.46
CA TRP A 239 -7.77 5.47 -1.32
C TRP A 239 -6.42 5.00 -1.86
N ARG A 240 -5.60 4.42 -1.00
CA ARG A 240 -4.27 3.95 -1.39
C ARG A 240 -4.34 2.90 -2.52
N ARG A 241 -5.27 1.95 -2.42
CA ARG A 241 -5.53 0.93 -3.46
C ARG A 241 -6.09 1.53 -4.75
N ALA A 242 -6.94 2.55 -4.66
CA ALA A 242 -7.53 3.21 -5.82
C ALA A 242 -6.55 4.12 -6.57
N LEU A 243 -5.64 4.79 -5.84
CA LEU A 243 -4.77 5.84 -6.38
C LEU A 243 -3.35 5.35 -6.68
N GLY A 244 -2.87 4.31 -5.99
CA GLY A 244 -1.66 3.53 -6.32
C GLY A 244 -0.38 4.33 -6.58
N ASP A 245 0.39 3.85 -7.55
CA ASP A 245 1.66 4.45 -7.97
C ASP A 245 1.57 5.92 -8.44
N PRO A 246 0.53 6.38 -9.13
CA PRO A 246 0.34 7.80 -9.43
C PRO A 246 0.38 8.69 -8.20
N LEU A 247 -0.28 8.27 -7.10
CA LEU A 247 -0.20 9.01 -5.85
C LEU A 247 1.23 9.04 -5.32
N THR A 248 1.93 7.90 -5.33
CA THR A 248 3.34 7.83 -4.94
C THR A 248 4.21 8.79 -5.76
N ASP A 249 4.03 8.83 -7.08
CA ASP A 249 4.80 9.67 -7.99
C ASP A 249 4.57 11.17 -7.73
N THR A 250 3.32 11.57 -7.49
CA THR A 250 2.96 12.95 -7.12
C THR A 250 3.50 13.35 -5.75
N LEU A 251 3.54 12.43 -4.77
CA LEU A 251 4.05 12.67 -3.40
C LEU A 251 5.57 12.88 -3.36
N ARG A 252 6.31 12.51 -4.42
CA ARG A 252 7.78 12.56 -4.42
C ARG A 252 8.34 13.89 -3.87
N PRO A 253 7.90 15.09 -4.27
CA PRO A 253 8.41 16.35 -3.72
C PRO A 253 8.31 16.47 -2.20
N LEU A 254 7.29 15.87 -1.57
CA LEU A 254 7.16 15.85 -0.11
C LEU A 254 8.25 15.02 0.55
N TYR A 255 8.74 13.98 -0.14
CA TYR A 255 9.82 13.14 0.36
C TYR A 255 11.22 13.67 0.02
N ALA A 256 11.31 14.72 -0.80
CA ALA A 256 12.57 15.25 -1.30
C ALA A 256 13.43 15.94 -0.24
N SER A 257 12.81 16.48 0.82
CA SER A 257 13.51 17.25 1.84
C SER A 257 13.18 16.77 3.25
N LYS A 258 14.15 16.89 4.16
CA LYS A 258 13.96 16.56 5.59
C LYS A 258 12.91 17.45 6.27
N GLU A 259 12.67 18.65 5.76
CA GLU A 259 11.66 19.56 6.32
C GLU A 259 10.26 19.15 5.91
N SER A 260 10.05 18.91 4.61
CA SER A 260 8.78 18.43 4.06
C SER A 260 8.39 17.08 4.66
N LEU A 261 9.35 16.15 4.79
CA LEU A 261 9.13 14.85 5.42
C LEU A 261 8.62 14.96 6.86
N VAL A 262 9.19 15.88 7.64
CA VAL A 262 8.80 16.07 9.04
C VAL A 262 7.40 16.66 9.13
N ARG A 263 7.10 17.67 8.31
CA ARG A 263 5.76 18.26 8.24
C ARG A 263 4.71 17.22 7.84
N PHE A 264 5.02 16.38 6.84
CA PHE A 264 4.13 15.31 6.40
C PHE A 264 3.95 14.23 7.47
N ALA A 265 5.04 13.80 8.12
CA ALA A 265 4.98 12.82 9.20
C ALA A 265 4.20 13.31 10.42
N HIS A 266 4.36 14.59 10.81
CA HIS A 266 3.61 15.21 11.90
C HIS A 266 2.12 15.38 11.57
N ALA A 267 1.78 15.50 10.29
CA ALA A 267 0.39 15.49 9.83
C ALA A 267 -0.24 14.08 9.80
N GLY A 268 0.53 13.03 10.08
CA GLY A 268 0.08 11.63 10.06
C GLY A 268 0.44 10.86 8.79
N GLY A 269 1.21 11.45 7.87
CA GLY A 269 1.59 10.83 6.60
C GLY A 269 2.75 9.82 6.69
N LEU A 270 3.34 9.60 7.87
CA LEU A 270 4.47 8.69 8.04
C LEU A 270 4.21 7.26 7.52
N PRO A 271 3.02 6.65 7.72
CA PRO A 271 2.71 5.32 7.19
C PRO A 271 2.84 5.23 5.67
N SER A 272 2.42 6.27 4.95
CA SER A 272 2.49 6.30 3.49
C SER A 272 3.91 6.10 2.99
N LEU A 273 4.90 6.74 3.64
CA LEU A 273 6.29 6.60 3.23
C LEU A 273 6.78 5.13 3.35
N TYR A 274 6.34 4.41 4.37
CA TYR A 274 6.70 3.00 4.57
C TYR A 274 5.95 2.07 3.62
N ASP A 275 4.69 2.36 3.35
CA ASP A 275 3.91 1.62 2.36
C ASP A 275 4.46 1.84 0.94
N ASP A 276 4.81 3.08 0.58
CA ASP A 276 5.51 3.41 -0.66
C ASP A 276 6.86 2.69 -0.78
N TRP A 277 7.61 2.60 0.32
CA TRP A 277 8.88 1.87 0.35
C TRP A 277 8.68 0.36 0.21
N ALA A 278 7.53 -0.18 0.60
CA ALA A 278 7.19 -1.59 0.46
C ALA A 278 6.70 -1.94 -0.95
N GLN A 279 5.73 -1.18 -1.47
CA GLN A 279 4.89 -1.63 -2.57
C GLN A 279 5.05 -0.84 -3.87
N SER A 280 5.56 0.40 -3.83
CA SER A 280 5.59 1.21 -5.05
C SER A 280 6.65 0.75 -6.05
N SER A 281 6.45 1.08 -7.33
CA SER A 281 7.51 0.95 -8.34
C SER A 281 8.78 1.76 -8.03
N ALA A 282 8.68 2.79 -7.19
CA ALA A 282 9.79 3.61 -6.74
C ALA A 282 10.48 3.09 -5.46
N LYS A 283 10.11 1.91 -4.96
CA LYS A 283 10.49 1.38 -3.64
C LYS A 283 11.99 1.48 -3.33
N ASP A 284 12.85 0.91 -4.17
CA ASP A 284 14.29 0.79 -3.88
C ASP A 284 15.13 1.96 -4.37
N GLY A 285 14.49 2.93 -5.02
CA GLY A 285 15.11 4.16 -5.48
C GLY A 285 14.78 5.33 -4.57
N TYR A 286 13.62 5.94 -4.80
CA TYR A 286 13.28 7.21 -4.20
C TYR A 286 12.77 7.07 -2.76
N CYS A 287 11.87 6.11 -2.53
CA CYS A 287 11.24 5.93 -1.23
C CYS A 287 12.24 5.39 -0.20
N LYS A 288 13.11 4.45 -0.59
CA LYS A 288 14.24 4.02 0.25
C LYS A 288 15.13 5.19 0.68
N LYS A 289 15.52 6.08 -0.24
CA LYS A 289 16.32 7.27 0.10
C LYS A 289 15.59 8.19 1.08
N ALA A 290 14.29 8.37 0.90
CA ALA A 290 13.47 9.17 1.81
C ALA A 290 13.42 8.56 3.23
N VAL A 291 13.23 7.24 3.34
CA VAL A 291 13.31 6.51 4.62
C VAL A 291 14.72 6.66 5.22
N GLU A 292 15.79 6.51 4.44
CA GLU A 292 17.17 6.68 4.89
C GLU A 292 17.46 8.08 5.43
N MET A 293 16.90 9.12 4.79
CA MET A 293 17.06 10.52 5.17
C MET A 293 16.11 11.00 6.28
N LEU A 294 15.10 10.20 6.63
CA LEU A 294 14.07 10.55 7.61
C LEU A 294 14.71 10.95 8.96
N PRO A 295 14.57 12.22 9.39
CA PRO A 295 15.20 12.69 10.61
C PRO A 295 14.44 12.20 11.86
N SER A 296 15.13 12.05 12.99
CA SER A 296 14.53 11.59 14.25
C SER A 296 13.31 12.40 14.70
N ARG A 297 13.28 13.72 14.47
CA ARG A 297 12.12 14.57 14.79
C ARG A 297 10.83 14.20 14.04
N ALA A 298 10.93 13.53 12.88
CA ALA A 298 9.74 13.06 12.15
C ALA A 298 8.95 12.01 12.94
N TRP A 299 9.60 11.34 13.89
CA TRP A 299 8.99 10.36 14.78
C TRP A 299 8.32 10.98 16.00
N GLU A 300 8.30 12.30 16.15
CA GLU A 300 7.53 12.98 17.19
C GLU A 300 6.03 12.95 16.83
N HIS A 301 5.17 12.96 17.85
CA HIS A 301 3.71 13.08 17.72
C HIS A 301 3.00 12.00 16.87
N GLN A 302 3.57 10.81 16.76
CA GLN A 302 2.91 9.72 16.02
C GLN A 302 1.76 9.13 16.84
N THR A 303 0.61 9.02 16.19
CA THR A 303 -0.58 8.39 16.76
C THR A 303 -0.47 6.87 16.75
N GLU A 304 -1.33 6.19 17.50
CA GLU A 304 -1.44 4.73 17.44
C GLU A 304 -1.72 4.21 16.02
N ALA A 305 -2.65 4.85 15.31
CA ALA A 305 -2.98 4.50 13.93
C ALA A 305 -1.78 4.68 13.00
N SER A 306 -1.01 5.77 13.16
CA SER A 306 0.22 6.00 12.39
C SER A 306 1.24 4.89 12.64
N LEU A 307 1.54 4.59 13.91
CA LEU A 307 2.50 3.53 14.24
C LEU A 307 2.05 2.16 13.73
N LYS A 308 0.75 1.85 13.80
CA LYS A 308 0.17 0.63 13.21
C LYS A 308 0.43 0.57 11.71
N GLY A 309 0.18 1.65 10.98
CA GLY A 309 0.42 1.74 9.54
C GLY A 309 1.90 1.61 9.16
N VAL A 310 2.80 2.22 9.93
CA VAL A 310 4.26 2.05 9.74
C VAL A 310 4.67 0.59 9.93
N MET A 311 4.17 -0.08 10.97
CA MET A 311 4.47 -1.49 11.23
C MET A 311 3.92 -2.41 10.13
N LEU A 312 2.73 -2.12 9.60
CA LEU A 312 2.20 -2.83 8.42
C LEU A 312 3.08 -2.65 7.19
N GLY A 313 3.49 -1.41 6.88
CA GLY A 313 4.41 -1.15 5.76
C GLY A 313 5.75 -1.89 5.93
N LEU A 314 6.27 -2.01 7.15
CA LEU A 314 7.47 -2.83 7.42
C LEU A 314 7.22 -4.33 7.19
N ILE A 315 6.05 -4.86 7.57
CA ILE A 315 5.68 -6.25 7.27
C ILE A 315 5.62 -6.48 5.76
N HIS A 316 4.90 -5.62 5.01
CA HIS A 316 4.81 -5.71 3.55
C HIS A 316 6.20 -5.68 2.90
N LYS A 317 7.10 -4.83 3.41
CA LYS A 317 8.48 -4.76 2.90
C LYS A 317 9.24 -6.07 3.14
N LEU A 318 9.04 -6.71 4.28
CA LEU A 318 9.66 -8.01 4.59
C LEU A 318 9.11 -9.15 3.75
N GLU A 319 7.81 -9.12 3.47
CA GLU A 319 7.17 -10.11 2.60
C GLU A 319 7.65 -9.97 1.16
N ALA A 320 7.86 -8.74 0.68
CA ALA A 320 8.32 -8.46 -0.68
C ALA A 320 9.83 -8.71 -0.88
N ASP A 321 10.68 -8.29 0.06
CA ASP A 321 12.14 -8.27 -0.12
C ASP A 321 12.86 -9.37 0.70
N GLY A 322 12.14 -10.08 1.56
CA GLY A 322 12.68 -11.14 2.40
C GLY A 322 13.24 -10.65 3.75
N GLU A 323 13.55 -11.62 4.61
CA GLU A 323 13.91 -11.36 6.00
C GLU A 323 15.33 -10.84 6.22
N ASP A 324 16.18 -10.86 5.19
CA ASP A 324 17.52 -10.30 5.27
C ASP A 324 17.50 -8.80 5.59
N LEU A 325 16.42 -8.12 5.20
CA LEU A 325 16.20 -6.71 5.51
C LEU A 325 16.11 -6.44 7.03
N VAL A 326 15.58 -7.38 7.82
CA VAL A 326 15.39 -7.21 9.29
C VAL A 326 16.72 -6.94 9.98
N ALA A 327 17.82 -7.53 9.50
CA ALA A 327 19.15 -7.41 10.08
C ALA A 327 19.97 -6.24 9.51
N THR A 328 19.33 -5.23 8.93
CA THR A 328 20.02 -4.04 8.41
C THR A 328 20.11 -2.91 9.45
N PRO A 329 21.13 -2.04 9.40
CA PRO A 329 21.22 -0.86 10.25
C PRO A 329 20.03 0.09 10.10
N LEU A 330 19.47 0.19 8.89
CA LEU A 330 18.30 1.00 8.59
C LEU A 330 17.08 0.50 9.37
N PHE A 331 16.79 -0.81 9.28
CA PHE A 331 15.68 -1.42 10.00
C PHE A 331 15.84 -1.30 11.52
N ALA A 332 17.06 -1.54 12.04
CA ALA A 332 17.34 -1.35 13.46
C ALA A 332 17.13 0.10 13.93
N ARG A 333 17.47 1.10 13.11
CA ARG A 333 17.20 2.51 13.42
C ARG A 333 15.70 2.78 13.53
N ILE A 334 14.90 2.22 12.62
CA ILE A 334 13.45 2.38 12.61
C ILE A 334 12.83 1.79 13.87
N ILE A 335 13.18 0.54 14.20
CA ILE A 335 12.72 -0.11 15.44
C ILE A 335 13.17 0.66 16.68
N HIS A 336 14.38 1.22 16.67
CA HIS A 336 14.88 2.06 17.76
C HIS A 336 14.06 3.35 17.93
N GLU A 337 13.69 4.03 16.85
CA GLU A 337 12.86 5.25 16.92
C GLU A 337 11.47 4.93 17.49
N ILE A 338 10.86 3.82 17.09
CA ILE A 338 9.57 3.37 17.66
C ILE A 338 9.74 3.07 19.16
N TYR A 339 10.71 2.23 19.52
CA TYR A 339 10.89 1.77 20.90
C TYR A 339 11.28 2.89 21.87
N SER A 340 12.26 3.71 21.50
CA SER A 340 12.81 4.76 22.38
C SER A 340 11.79 5.86 22.71
N ARG A 341 10.76 6.04 21.86
CA ARG A 341 9.74 7.09 22.01
C ARG A 341 8.44 6.58 22.58
N TYR A 342 8.02 5.40 22.15
CA TYR A 342 6.67 4.88 22.42
C TYR A 342 6.69 3.64 23.31
N GLY A 343 7.87 3.15 23.70
CA GLY A 343 8.04 1.99 24.55
C GLY A 343 7.62 0.69 23.87
N LEU A 344 7.17 -0.27 24.68
CA LEU A 344 6.80 -1.63 24.24
C LEU A 344 5.42 -1.70 23.57
N GLU A 345 4.56 -0.74 23.87
CA GLU A 345 3.14 -0.80 23.55
C GLU A 345 2.85 -0.92 22.04
N PRO A 346 3.55 -0.21 21.13
CA PRO A 346 3.37 -0.42 19.69
C PRO A 346 3.68 -1.86 19.26
N PHE A 347 4.71 -2.49 19.82
CA PHE A 347 5.07 -3.87 19.47
C PHE A 347 4.06 -4.89 20.00
N ALA A 348 3.44 -4.61 21.16
CA ALA A 348 2.37 -5.43 21.70
C ALA A 348 1.19 -5.47 20.73
N ARG A 349 0.71 -4.30 20.26
CA ARG A 349 -0.34 -4.21 19.23
C ARG A 349 0.11 -4.82 17.90
N GLY A 350 1.34 -4.50 17.49
CA GLY A 350 1.97 -5.00 16.26
C GLY A 350 2.05 -6.52 16.18
N SER A 351 2.02 -7.23 17.31
CA SER A 351 2.14 -8.69 17.40
C SER A 351 1.00 -9.47 16.73
N THR A 352 -0.10 -8.79 16.41
CA THR A 352 -1.30 -9.36 15.76
C THR A 352 -1.45 -8.96 14.30
N LEU A 353 -0.57 -8.10 13.78
CA LEU A 353 -0.70 -7.55 12.42
C LEU A 353 -0.40 -8.56 11.31
N SER A 354 0.34 -9.62 11.61
CA SER A 354 0.68 -10.65 10.65
C SER A 354 0.88 -11.99 11.32
N HIS A 355 0.38 -13.04 10.67
CA HIS A 355 0.57 -14.42 11.06
C HIS A 355 1.80 -15.05 10.35
N SER A 356 2.20 -14.53 9.19
CA SER A 356 3.39 -14.93 8.44
C SER A 356 4.67 -14.34 9.05
N THR A 357 4.61 -13.08 9.50
CA THR A 357 5.73 -12.29 10.00
C THR A 357 5.59 -12.01 11.49
N ILE A 358 6.16 -12.87 12.34
CA ILE A 358 6.05 -12.75 13.81
C ILE A 358 7.01 -11.73 14.43
N LEU A 359 7.56 -10.80 13.64
CA LEU A 359 8.60 -9.86 14.05
C LEU A 359 8.22 -9.06 15.30
N PHE A 360 7.06 -8.41 15.29
CA PHE A 360 6.67 -7.55 16.41
C PHE A 360 6.32 -8.36 17.66
N LEU A 361 5.78 -9.57 17.51
CA LEU A 361 5.62 -10.51 18.62
C LEU A 361 6.98 -10.89 19.24
N PHE A 362 7.97 -11.17 18.39
CA PHE A 362 9.33 -11.49 18.82
C PHE A 362 9.97 -10.31 19.56
N LEU A 363 9.88 -9.10 19.00
CA LEU A 363 10.42 -7.88 19.60
C LEU A 363 9.75 -7.60 20.95
N HIS A 364 8.41 -7.59 21.00
CA HIS A 364 7.65 -7.37 22.23
C HIS A 364 8.10 -8.33 23.34
N ARG A 365 8.14 -9.64 23.07
CA ARG A 365 8.52 -10.65 24.07
C ARG A 365 9.96 -10.55 24.53
N ARG A 366 10.91 -10.30 23.62
CA ARG A 366 12.34 -10.27 23.96
C ARG A 366 12.69 -8.98 24.72
N ILE A 367 12.15 -7.85 24.28
CA ILE A 367 12.39 -6.57 24.94
C ILE A 367 11.71 -6.52 26.31
N ALA A 368 10.46 -6.99 26.44
CA ALA A 368 9.75 -7.02 27.73
C ALA A 368 10.49 -7.81 28.82
N ARG A 369 11.24 -8.86 28.46
CA ARG A 369 12.05 -9.64 29.40
C ARG A 369 13.30 -8.92 29.88
N LYS A 370 13.89 -8.06 29.05
CA LYS A 370 15.17 -7.39 29.32
C LYS A 370 15.16 -5.96 28.73
N PRO A 371 14.33 -5.05 29.22
CA PRO A 371 14.09 -3.75 28.59
C PRO A 371 15.36 -2.90 28.50
N ASP A 372 16.23 -2.98 29.50
CA ASP A 372 17.50 -2.23 29.56
C ASP A 372 18.55 -2.71 28.56
N ALA A 373 18.46 -3.98 28.14
CA ALA A 373 19.43 -4.56 27.21
C ALA A 373 19.28 -4.04 25.78
N TYR A 374 18.15 -3.40 25.44
CA TYR A 374 17.80 -3.02 24.07
C TYR A 374 17.56 -1.52 23.87
N ARG A 375 18.18 -0.69 24.71
CA ARG A 375 18.04 0.78 24.66
C ARG A 375 18.79 1.45 23.50
N THR A 376 19.71 0.75 22.83
CA THR A 376 20.53 1.30 21.75
C THR A 376 20.22 0.65 20.41
N GLN A 377 20.46 1.37 19.32
CA GLN A 377 20.31 0.85 17.96
C GLN A 377 21.20 -0.39 17.71
N SER A 378 22.43 -0.42 18.24
CA SER A 378 23.34 -1.56 18.09
C SER A 378 22.83 -2.82 18.81
N ALA A 379 22.26 -2.66 20.00
CA ALA A 379 21.66 -3.77 20.73
C ALA A 379 20.40 -4.30 20.03
N LEU A 380 19.57 -3.41 19.48
CA LEU A 380 18.42 -3.81 18.67
C LEU A 380 18.84 -4.52 17.38
N LEU A 381 19.89 -4.05 16.70
CA LEU A 381 20.45 -4.75 15.54
C LEU A 381 20.90 -6.17 15.88
N ALA A 382 21.57 -6.35 17.02
CA ALA A 382 21.95 -7.69 17.50
C ALA A 382 20.73 -8.57 17.81
N LEU A 383 19.66 -8.00 18.37
CA LEU A 383 18.40 -8.70 18.58
C LEU A 383 17.71 -9.10 17.26
N LEU A 384 17.70 -8.20 16.28
CA LEU A 384 17.12 -8.44 14.95
C LEU A 384 17.88 -9.52 14.17
N LYS A 385 19.20 -9.62 14.32
CA LYS A 385 19.97 -10.77 13.80
C LYS A 385 19.53 -12.10 14.42
N LYS A 386 19.13 -12.11 15.70
CA LYS A 386 18.58 -13.33 16.33
C LYS A 386 17.20 -13.69 15.78
N TYR A 387 16.41 -12.73 15.31
CA TYR A 387 15.12 -12.99 14.68
C TYR A 387 15.26 -13.87 13.42
N GLN A 388 16.30 -13.65 12.62
CA GLN A 388 16.58 -14.45 11.41
C GLN A 388 16.78 -15.93 11.73
N ASN A 389 17.30 -16.24 12.92
CA ASN A 389 17.57 -17.60 13.37
C ASN A 389 16.41 -18.19 14.19
N VAL A 390 15.24 -17.52 14.26
CA VAL A 390 14.08 -18.09 14.96
C VAL A 390 13.61 -19.33 14.20
N PRO A 391 13.53 -20.51 14.87
CA PRO A 391 13.17 -21.75 14.18
C PRO A 391 11.82 -21.68 13.47
N ARG A 392 11.73 -22.31 12.30
CA ARG A 392 10.51 -22.35 11.48
C ARG A 392 9.29 -22.82 12.28
N THR A 393 9.45 -23.82 13.15
CA THR A 393 8.35 -24.31 14.01
C THR A 393 7.85 -23.28 15.01
N THR A 394 8.75 -22.48 15.59
CA THR A 394 8.39 -21.39 16.49
C THR A 394 7.59 -20.32 15.75
N ARG A 395 8.01 -19.98 14.52
CA ARG A 395 7.28 -19.04 13.67
C ARG A 395 5.89 -19.55 13.32
N LYS A 396 5.80 -20.78 12.80
CA LYS A 396 4.52 -21.44 12.48
C LYS A 396 3.57 -21.49 13.68
N ARG A 397 4.08 -21.89 14.84
CA ARG A 397 3.27 -21.94 16.07
C ARG A 397 2.75 -20.56 16.47
N HIS A 398 3.58 -19.52 16.38
CA HIS A 398 3.16 -18.16 16.68
C HIS A 398 2.21 -17.58 15.65
N GLY A 399 2.44 -17.84 14.36
CA GLY A 399 1.51 -17.52 13.29
C GLY A 399 0.14 -18.13 13.55
N TRP A 400 0.08 -19.43 13.89
CA TRP A 400 -1.16 -20.11 14.26
C TRP A 400 -1.90 -19.46 15.43
N ILE A 401 -1.17 -19.03 16.45
CA ILE A 401 -1.74 -18.35 17.62
C ILE A 401 -2.33 -17.00 17.20
N SER A 402 -1.68 -16.27 16.29
CA SER A 402 -2.12 -14.97 15.80
C SER A 402 -3.28 -15.02 14.81
N LEU A 403 -3.54 -16.17 14.17
CA LEU A 403 -4.67 -16.31 13.24
C LEU A 403 -6.03 -16.08 13.95
N PRO A 404 -7.02 -15.46 13.29
CA PRO A 404 -8.40 -15.49 13.75
C PRO A 404 -8.97 -16.92 13.69
N VAL A 405 -10.16 -17.14 14.26
CA VAL A 405 -10.80 -18.46 14.27
C VAL A 405 -11.02 -18.97 12.85
N SER A 406 -11.63 -18.17 11.97
CA SER A 406 -11.75 -18.43 10.53
C SER A 406 -10.42 -18.84 9.90
N GLY A 407 -9.38 -18.00 10.05
CA GLY A 407 -8.06 -18.27 9.47
C GLY A 407 -7.43 -19.59 9.94
N ARG A 408 -7.71 -20.06 11.16
CA ARG A 408 -7.25 -21.39 11.62
C ARG A 408 -7.99 -22.54 10.92
N TRP A 409 -9.28 -22.37 10.63
CA TRP A 409 -10.04 -23.35 9.86
C TRP A 409 -9.59 -23.40 8.40
N ASP A 410 -9.30 -22.24 7.81
CA ASP A 410 -8.76 -22.11 6.45
C ASP A 410 -7.40 -22.81 6.36
N CYS A 411 -6.53 -22.53 7.34
CA CYS A 411 -5.17 -23.10 7.40
C CYS A 411 -5.09 -24.55 7.89
N LEU A 412 -6.19 -25.22 8.22
CA LEU A 412 -6.19 -26.58 8.77
C LEU A 412 -5.70 -27.62 7.73
N THR A 413 -6.11 -27.45 6.47
CA THR A 413 -5.80 -28.38 5.37
C THR A 413 -4.38 -28.20 4.85
N GLY A 414 -3.80 -27.00 5.02
CA GLY A 414 -2.43 -26.68 4.64
C GLY A 414 -1.37 -27.52 5.36
N LEU A 415 -0.21 -27.69 4.72
CA LEU A 415 0.96 -28.34 5.32
C LEU A 415 1.78 -27.39 6.22
N ASP A 416 1.35 -26.13 6.34
CA ASP A 416 2.15 -25.11 6.98
C ASP A 416 1.96 -25.00 8.48
N PHE A 417 0.89 -25.52 9.06
CA PHE A 417 0.64 -25.41 10.49
C PHE A 417 0.39 -26.76 11.17
N GLY A 418 0.47 -26.76 12.50
CA GLY A 418 0.11 -27.90 13.33
C GLY A 418 1.07 -29.10 13.26
N CYS A 419 0.54 -30.25 12.85
CA CYS A 419 1.20 -31.53 12.97
C CYS A 419 1.76 -32.02 11.62
N ALA A 420 3.05 -32.34 11.58
CA ALA A 420 3.72 -32.82 10.37
C ALA A 420 3.39 -34.27 9.98
N ASN A 421 2.79 -35.06 10.88
CA ASN A 421 2.28 -36.39 10.56
C ASN A 421 1.13 -36.29 9.55
N LEU A 422 1.30 -36.86 8.36
CA LEU A 422 0.29 -36.85 7.29
C LEU A 422 -0.98 -37.63 7.63
N THR A 423 -0.92 -38.51 8.63
CA THR A 423 -2.06 -39.32 9.12
C THR A 423 -2.41 -38.93 10.56
N CYS A 424 -2.44 -37.63 10.84
CA CYS A 424 -2.70 -37.11 12.17
C CYS A 424 -4.18 -37.28 12.52
N PRO A 425 -4.54 -38.18 13.47
CA PRO A 425 -5.95 -38.45 13.76
C PRO A 425 -6.68 -37.21 14.29
N GLU A 426 -5.96 -36.31 14.96
CA GLU A 426 -6.51 -35.04 15.45
C GLU A 426 -6.81 -34.07 14.30
N LYS A 427 -5.95 -34.03 13.26
CA LYS A 427 -6.23 -33.23 12.07
C LYS A 427 -7.45 -33.78 11.35
N ASP A 428 -7.50 -35.09 11.13
CA ASP A 428 -8.64 -35.75 10.47
C ASP A 428 -9.96 -35.54 11.23
N ALA A 429 -9.92 -35.51 12.57
CA ALA A 429 -11.08 -35.22 13.40
C ALA A 429 -11.54 -33.75 13.25
N LEU A 430 -10.60 -32.80 13.27
CA LEU A 430 -10.87 -31.38 13.06
C LEU A 430 -11.40 -31.11 11.64
N GLU A 431 -10.91 -31.79 10.61
CA GLU A 431 -11.39 -31.65 9.23
C GLU A 431 -12.85 -32.13 9.11
N LYS A 432 -13.20 -33.25 9.73
CA LYS A 432 -14.60 -33.72 9.82
C LYS A 432 -15.51 -32.76 10.60
N LEU A 433 -14.95 -32.03 11.56
CA LEU A 433 -15.68 -30.98 12.27
C LEU A 433 -15.84 -29.75 11.37
N LYS A 434 -14.81 -29.35 10.61
CA LYS A 434 -14.87 -28.28 9.60
C LYS A 434 -16.02 -28.51 8.63
N GLU A 435 -16.16 -29.72 8.09
CA GLU A 435 -17.24 -30.10 7.16
C GLU A 435 -18.65 -30.00 7.75
N LYS A 436 -18.77 -30.08 9.08
CA LYS A 436 -20.07 -30.01 9.80
C LYS A 436 -20.37 -28.63 10.36
N ARG A 437 -19.46 -27.66 10.21
CA ARG A 437 -19.67 -26.30 10.72
C ARG A 437 -20.88 -25.69 10.02
N VAL A 438 -21.70 -25.01 10.81
CA VAL A 438 -22.83 -24.21 10.33
C VAL A 438 -22.55 -22.78 10.74
N ARG A 439 -22.54 -21.85 9.78
CA ARG A 439 -22.33 -20.41 10.04
C ARG A 439 -23.36 -19.92 11.07
N GLY A 440 -22.90 -19.16 12.06
CA GLY A 440 -23.69 -18.69 13.20
C GLY A 440 -23.76 -19.66 14.38
N VAL A 441 -23.22 -20.88 14.25
CA VAL A 441 -23.19 -21.89 15.33
C VAL A 441 -21.75 -22.16 15.74
N ARG A 442 -21.35 -21.60 16.89
CA ARG A 442 -20.00 -21.73 17.43
C ARG A 442 -19.94 -22.71 18.59
N ASP A 443 -18.94 -23.58 18.56
CA ASP A 443 -18.61 -24.52 19.64
C ASP A 443 -17.26 -24.13 20.26
N PRO A 444 -17.25 -23.51 21.46
CA PRO A 444 -16.02 -23.08 22.12
C PRO A 444 -15.05 -24.22 22.43
N GLU A 445 -15.53 -25.44 22.65
CA GLU A 445 -14.68 -26.59 22.96
C GLU A 445 -13.93 -27.05 21.71
N VAL A 446 -14.63 -27.10 20.57
CA VAL A 446 -14.02 -27.42 19.27
C VAL A 446 -13.02 -26.33 18.84
N GLU A 447 -13.34 -25.06 19.07
CA GLU A 447 -12.42 -23.96 18.75
C GLU A 447 -11.16 -23.97 19.63
N ASP A 448 -11.29 -24.29 20.92
CA ASP A 448 -10.14 -24.48 21.81
C ASP A 448 -9.31 -25.71 21.40
N GLN A 449 -9.97 -26.80 20.97
CA GLN A 449 -9.30 -27.97 20.40
C GLN A 449 -8.47 -27.59 19.16
N LEU A 450 -9.06 -26.85 18.22
CA LEU A 450 -8.38 -26.33 17.02
C LEU A 450 -7.20 -25.42 17.40
N PHE A 451 -7.42 -24.49 18.34
CA PHE A 451 -6.37 -23.60 18.83
C PHE A 451 -5.18 -24.41 19.37
N ARG A 452 -5.43 -25.41 20.22
CA ARG A 452 -4.39 -26.26 20.82
C ARG A 452 -3.67 -27.12 19.79
N TRP A 453 -4.35 -27.62 18.76
CA TRP A 453 -3.72 -28.47 17.73
C TRP A 453 -2.46 -27.82 17.14
N GLY A 454 -2.54 -26.54 16.76
CA GLY A 454 -1.38 -25.77 16.30
C GLY A 454 -0.60 -25.10 17.43
N GLY A 455 -1.30 -24.44 18.36
CA GLY A 455 -0.71 -23.60 19.42
C GLY A 455 0.01 -24.35 20.52
N ALA A 456 -0.30 -25.64 20.73
CA ALA A 456 0.35 -26.52 21.70
C ALA A 456 1.23 -27.60 21.04
N SER A 457 1.40 -27.55 19.72
CA SER A 457 2.28 -28.46 18.99
C SER A 457 3.73 -28.34 19.47
N LYS A 458 4.44 -29.48 19.51
CA LYS A 458 5.82 -29.58 20.01
C LYS A 458 6.78 -29.76 18.85
N ALA A 459 7.77 -28.87 18.75
CA ALA A 459 8.83 -28.97 17.77
C ALA A 459 9.70 -30.23 17.99
N CYS A 460 10.21 -30.79 16.90
CA CYS A 460 11.24 -31.81 16.95
C CYS A 460 12.50 -31.23 17.61
N LYS A 461 12.92 -31.78 18.75
CA LYS A 461 14.07 -31.27 19.52
C LYS A 461 15.40 -31.25 18.76
N SER A 462 15.54 -32.08 17.73
CA SER A 462 16.79 -32.21 16.99
C SER A 462 16.92 -31.18 15.87
N CYS A 463 15.88 -30.99 15.06
CA CYS A 463 15.96 -30.15 13.86
C CYS A 463 15.11 -28.89 13.92
N LEU A 464 14.19 -28.77 14.89
CA LEU A 464 13.27 -27.64 15.07
C LEU A 464 12.49 -27.23 13.80
N TYR A 465 12.44 -28.09 12.78
CA TYR A 465 11.88 -27.81 11.47
C TYR A 465 10.43 -28.26 11.33
N VAL A 466 10.04 -29.29 12.07
CA VAL A 466 8.67 -29.84 12.11
C VAL A 466 8.13 -29.88 13.54
N SER A 467 6.80 -29.79 13.66
CA SER A 467 6.06 -29.89 14.92
C SER A 467 5.05 -31.02 14.88
N TYR A 468 4.73 -31.56 16.06
CA TYR A 468 3.74 -32.62 16.22
C TYR A 468 2.77 -32.27 17.34
N CYS A 469 1.48 -32.54 17.15
CA CYS A 469 0.47 -32.38 18.21
C CYS A 469 0.70 -33.37 19.37
N SER A 470 1.33 -34.53 19.10
CA SER A 470 1.60 -35.56 20.10
C SER A 470 2.90 -36.34 19.85
N ARG A 471 3.40 -37.03 20.87
CA ARG A 471 4.53 -37.97 20.73
C ARG A 471 4.18 -39.16 19.84
N THR A 472 2.90 -39.56 19.81
CA THR A 472 2.42 -40.66 18.96
C THR A 472 2.55 -40.28 17.49
N CYS A 473 2.11 -39.07 17.11
CA CYS A 473 2.27 -38.55 15.76
C CYS A 473 3.75 -38.44 15.36
N GLN A 474 4.62 -38.00 16.28
CA GLN A 474 6.06 -37.95 16.02
C GLN A 474 6.65 -39.35 15.73
N LYS A 475 6.27 -40.36 16.52
CA LYS A 475 6.74 -41.74 16.32
C LYS A 475 6.22 -42.33 15.00
N ALA A 476 4.95 -42.09 14.68
CA ALA A 476 4.34 -42.53 13.43
C ALA A 476 5.07 -41.95 12.20
N ASP A 477 5.40 -40.66 12.25
CA ASP A 477 6.07 -39.97 11.15
C ASP A 477 7.60 -40.20 11.10
N TRP A 478 8.20 -40.75 12.16
CA TRP A 478 9.65 -40.81 12.34
C TRP A 478 10.40 -41.47 11.18
N LYS A 479 9.84 -42.54 10.59
CA LYS A 479 10.47 -43.23 9.44
C LYS A 479 10.67 -42.28 8.25
N ARG A 480 9.69 -41.42 7.99
CA ARG A 480 9.73 -40.40 6.92
C ARG A 480 10.56 -39.19 7.33
N HIS A 481 10.42 -38.75 8.58
CA HIS A 481 11.08 -37.54 9.08
C HIS A 481 12.59 -37.71 9.32
N LYS A 482 13.06 -38.89 9.76
CA LYS A 482 14.45 -39.10 10.20
C LYS A 482 15.52 -38.64 9.18
N PRO A 483 15.42 -38.95 7.86
CA PRO A 483 16.37 -38.44 6.87
C PRO A 483 16.37 -36.91 6.79
N GLN A 484 15.20 -36.28 6.80
CA GLN A 484 15.07 -34.82 6.78
C GLN A 484 15.60 -34.19 8.08
N CYS A 485 15.34 -34.83 9.22
CA CYS A 485 15.82 -34.38 10.52
C CYS A 485 17.34 -34.27 10.54
N GLN A 486 18.06 -35.25 10.00
CA GLN A 486 19.52 -35.24 9.93
C GLN A 486 20.05 -34.10 9.05
N LEU A 487 19.42 -33.87 7.89
CA LEU A 487 19.78 -32.77 6.98
C LEU A 487 19.60 -31.39 7.62
N HIS A 488 18.51 -31.19 8.35
CA HIS A 488 18.23 -29.90 9.00
C HIS A 488 19.04 -29.69 10.28
N SER A 489 19.22 -30.73 11.11
CA SER A 489 20.04 -30.64 12.33
C SER A 489 21.51 -30.31 12.03
N ALA A 490 22.05 -30.76 10.89
CA ALA A 490 23.41 -30.43 10.49
C ALA A 490 23.58 -28.96 10.06
N LYS A 491 22.52 -28.32 9.53
CA LYS A 491 22.53 -26.89 9.19
C LYS A 491 22.45 -26.00 10.43
N ASP A 492 21.57 -26.35 11.38
CA ASP A 492 21.37 -25.57 12.62
C ASP A 492 22.59 -25.61 13.57
N GLN A 493 23.38 -26.69 13.59
CA GLN A 493 24.61 -26.76 14.41
C GLN A 493 25.69 -25.76 14.00
N SER A 494 25.60 -25.15 12.81
CA SER A 494 26.49 -24.05 12.40
C SER A 494 26.00 -22.66 12.84
N GLN A 495 24.82 -22.56 13.47
CA GLN A 495 24.13 -21.28 13.75
C GLN A 495 23.55 -21.14 15.17
N VAL A 496 23.62 -22.16 16.05
CA VAL A 496 22.90 -22.17 17.34
C VAL A 496 23.83 -22.06 18.55
N GLU A 497 24.03 -20.83 19.04
CA GLU A 497 24.12 -20.52 20.48
C GLU A 497 23.12 -19.40 20.79
N VAL A 498 21.82 -19.73 20.85
CA VAL A 498 20.78 -18.86 21.41
C VAL A 498 19.84 -19.72 22.24
N GLU A 499 20.02 -19.73 23.56
CA GLU A 499 19.08 -20.35 24.50
C GLU A 499 17.71 -19.65 24.46
N ILE A 500 16.64 -20.48 24.43
CA ILE A 500 15.24 -20.12 24.21
C ILE A 500 14.67 -19.25 25.33
#